data_AF-A0A3N0EIL9-F1
#
_entry.id   AF-A0A3N0EIL9-F1
#
_cell.length_a   1.000
_cell.length_b   1.000
_cell.length_c   1.000
_cell.angle_alpha   90.00
_cell.angle_beta   90.00
_cell.angle_gamma   90.00
#
_symmetry.space_group_name_H-M   'P 1'
#
loop_
_entity.id
_entity.type
_entity.pdbx_description
1 polymer ?
#
loop_
_entity_poly.entity_id
_entity_poly.type
_entity_poly.pdbx_seq_one_letter_code
_entity_poly.pdbx_strand_id
1 'polypeptide(L)'
;MATEESRYVFCAGEEAIGLFRRSVDSLTGSTCSEYMVYDLRSTNQGDRDDMQQWEVNLEIEEATYRTLHLDLCKKHRTEIRKRRRIVS
;
A
#
# COMPACT_ATOMS: atom_id res chain seq x y z
N MET A 1 -25.47 -2.49 -16.29
CA MET A 1 -24.14 -3.13 -16.32
C MET A 1 -23.61 -3.07 -14.89
N ALA A 2 -23.63 -4.19 -14.17
CA ALA A 2 -23.01 -4.24 -12.85
C ALA A 2 -21.51 -4.23 -13.08
N THR A 3 -20.86 -3.08 -12.87
CA THR A 3 -19.41 -3.02 -12.79
C THR A 3 -19.02 -3.89 -11.61
N GLU A 4 -18.39 -5.03 -11.87
CA GLU A 4 -17.76 -5.86 -10.84
C GLU A 4 -16.97 -4.93 -9.93
N GLU A 5 -17.46 -4.71 -8.71
CA GLU A 5 -16.85 -3.79 -7.76
C GLU A 5 -15.42 -4.27 -7.52
N SER A 6 -14.44 -3.61 -8.16
CA SER A 6 -13.04 -3.86 -7.90
C SER A 6 -12.78 -3.50 -6.44
N ARG A 7 -12.76 -4.49 -5.55
CA ARG A 7 -12.49 -4.26 -4.14
C ARG A 7 -10.97 -4.24 -3.96
N TYR A 8 -10.41 -3.05 -3.80
CA TYR A 8 -9.02 -2.88 -3.41
C TYR A 8 -8.96 -2.64 -1.92
N VAL A 9 -7.94 -3.18 -1.26
CA VAL A 9 -7.76 -3.05 0.19
C VAL A 9 -6.46 -2.33 0.47
N PHE A 10 -6.52 -1.35 1.35
CA PHE A 10 -5.40 -0.69 1.99
C PHE A 10 -5.22 -1.27 3.38
N CYS A 11 -4.07 -1.90 3.61
CA CYS A 11 -3.65 -2.46 4.88
C CYS A 11 -2.53 -1.57 5.43
N ALA A 12 -2.62 -1.15 6.68
CA ALA A 12 -1.63 -0.20 7.21
C ALA A 12 -1.48 -0.28 8.72
N GLY A 13 -0.30 0.15 9.20
CA GLY A 13 -0.07 0.45 10.60
C GLY A 13 -0.59 1.83 10.99
N GLU A 14 -0.63 2.10 12.29
CA GLU A 14 -1.19 3.33 12.87
C GLU A 14 -0.65 4.64 12.23
N GLU A 15 0.66 4.73 12.00
CA GLU A 15 1.28 5.92 11.41
C GLU A 15 0.82 6.17 9.97
N ALA A 16 0.83 5.11 9.13
CA ALA A 16 0.44 5.20 7.73
C ALA A 16 -1.04 5.58 7.57
N ILE A 17 -1.90 5.12 8.47
CA ILE A 17 -3.33 5.51 8.50
C ILE A 17 -3.47 6.96 8.92
N GLY A 18 -2.72 7.41 9.93
CA GLY A 18 -2.72 8.80 10.35
C GLY A 18 -2.38 9.74 9.21
N LEU A 19 -1.41 9.35 8.37
CA LEU A 19 -1.05 10.07 7.15
C LEU A 19 -2.13 9.95 6.07
N PHE A 20 -2.63 8.75 5.80
CA PHE A 20 -3.67 8.50 4.79
C PHE A 20 -4.95 9.29 5.08
N ARG A 21 -5.38 9.35 6.34
CA ARG A 21 -6.54 10.13 6.80
C ARG A 21 -6.36 11.63 6.59
N ARG A 22 -5.13 12.14 6.58
CA ARG A 22 -4.85 13.53 6.23
C ARG A 22 -4.94 13.74 4.73
N SER A 23 -4.30 12.88 3.94
CA SER A 23 -4.42 12.80 2.48
C SER A 23 -3.52 11.71 1.91
N VAL A 24 -3.85 11.22 0.71
CA VAL A 24 -2.97 10.32 -0.07
C VAL A 24 -1.61 10.98 -0.34
N ASP A 25 -1.59 12.29 -0.65
CA ASP A 25 -0.35 13.05 -0.82
C ASP A 25 0.51 13.10 0.45
N SER A 26 -0.11 13.19 1.63
CA SER A 26 0.62 13.16 2.91
C SER A 26 1.32 11.82 3.13
N LEU A 27 0.69 10.71 2.75
CA LEU A 27 1.28 9.38 2.87
C LEU A 27 2.37 9.13 1.81
N THR A 28 2.10 9.48 0.56
CA THR A 28 3.05 9.27 -0.55
C THR A 28 4.26 10.22 -0.47
N GLY A 29 4.09 11.41 0.09
CA GLY A 29 5.18 12.35 0.37
C GLY A 29 6.03 12.00 1.59
N SER A 30 5.58 11.07 2.45
CA SER A 30 6.33 10.67 3.64
C SER A 30 7.32 9.54 3.36
N THR A 31 8.23 9.29 4.30
CA THR A 31 9.10 8.11 4.30
C THR A 31 8.41 6.85 4.83
N CYS A 32 7.19 6.97 5.35
CA CYS A 32 6.44 5.85 5.90
C CYS A 32 6.11 4.84 4.80
N SER A 33 6.49 3.59 5.04
CA SER A 33 6.26 2.45 4.14
C SER A 33 5.54 1.32 4.86
N GLU A 34 4.97 1.59 6.04
CA GLU A 34 4.23 0.64 6.88
C GLU A 34 2.79 0.51 6.41
N TYR A 35 2.63 0.22 5.12
CA TYR A 35 1.36 -0.07 4.49
C TYR A 35 1.53 -0.98 3.29
N MET A 36 0.48 -1.73 2.96
CA MET A 36 0.35 -2.54 1.76
C MET A 36 -0.99 -2.29 1.09
N VAL A 37 -1.05 -2.55 -0.21
CA VAL A 37 -2.27 -2.44 -0.99
C VAL A 37 -2.47 -3.70 -1.82
N TYR A 38 -3.71 -4.16 -1.86
CA TYR A 38 -4.07 -5.43 -2.47
C TYR A 38 -5.23 -5.27 -3.43
N ASP A 39 -5.19 -6.07 -4.50
CA ASP A 39 -6.29 -6.25 -5.43
C ASP A 39 -6.99 -7.57 -5.12
N LEU A 40 -8.21 -7.52 -4.57
CA LEU A 40 -8.95 -8.72 -4.15
C LEU A 40 -9.33 -9.64 -5.32
N ARG A 41 -9.24 -9.18 -6.57
CA ARG A 41 -9.43 -10.03 -7.76
C ARG A 41 -8.26 -10.99 -7.96
N SER A 42 -7.06 -10.58 -7.55
CA SER A 42 -5.81 -11.28 -7.77
C SER A 42 -5.18 -11.84 -6.49
N THR A 43 -5.79 -11.54 -5.33
CA THR A 43 -5.33 -11.93 -3.99
C THR A 43 -5.50 -13.43 -3.77
N ASN A 44 -4.41 -14.11 -3.41
CA ASN A 44 -4.41 -15.52 -3.05
C ASN A 44 -4.71 -15.73 -1.54
N GLN A 45 -4.80 -16.97 -1.06
CA GLN A 45 -5.08 -17.24 0.36
C GLN A 45 -4.01 -16.67 1.30
N GLY A 46 -2.73 -16.74 0.92
CA GLY A 46 -1.62 -16.19 1.71
C GLY A 46 -1.68 -14.67 1.83
N ASP A 47 -2.06 -13.97 0.76
CA ASP A 47 -2.26 -12.53 0.79
C ASP A 47 -3.43 -12.16 1.73
N ARG A 48 -4.49 -12.98 1.79
CA ARG A 48 -5.60 -12.78 2.74
C ARG A 48 -5.17 -13.01 4.19
N ASP A 49 -4.32 -14.00 4.43
CA ASP A 49 -3.77 -14.26 5.76
C ASP A 49 -2.80 -13.15 6.19
N ASP A 50 -2.07 -12.54 5.24
CA ASP A 50 -1.26 -11.35 5.50
C ASP A 50 -2.12 -10.13 5.83
N MET A 51 -3.18 -9.85 5.05
CA MET A 51 -4.13 -8.76 5.34
C MET A 51 -4.65 -8.80 6.78
N GLN A 52 -4.94 -9.99 7.32
CA GLN A 52 -5.44 -10.13 8.69
C GLN A 52 -4.41 -9.78 9.77
N GLN A 53 -3.12 -9.74 9.44
CA GLN A 53 -2.06 -9.38 10.36
C GLN A 53 -1.88 -7.87 10.50
N TRP A 54 -2.42 -7.08 9.57
CA TRP A 54 -2.36 -5.63 9.62
C TRP A 54 -3.39 -5.07 10.62
N GLU A 55 -2.98 -4.04 11.35
CA GLU A 55 -3.81 -3.41 12.38
C GLU A 55 -5.11 -2.83 11.81
N VAL A 56 -5.06 -2.30 10.57
CA VAL A 56 -6.23 -1.74 9.90
C VAL A 56 -6.25 -2.12 8.44
N ASN A 57 -7.45 -2.47 8.00
CA ASN A 57 -7.80 -2.81 6.63
C ASN A 57 -8.98 -1.94 6.18
N LEU A 58 -8.80 -1.20 5.08
CA LEU A 58 -9.79 -0.25 4.54
C LEU A 58 -10.00 -0.54 3.04
N GLU A 59 -11.25 -0.58 2.60
CA GLU A 59 -11.55 -0.63 1.17
C GLU A 59 -11.27 0.73 0.52
N ILE A 60 -10.61 0.71 -0.65
CA ILE A 60 -10.22 1.90 -1.39
C ILE A 60 -10.60 1.79 -2.88
N GLU A 61 -10.71 2.93 -3.54
CA GLU A 61 -10.94 3.00 -4.98
C GLU A 61 -9.67 2.65 -5.79
N GLU A 62 -9.86 2.24 -7.05
CA GLU A 62 -8.77 1.87 -7.96
C GLU A 62 -7.73 3.00 -8.14
N ALA A 63 -8.19 4.24 -8.23
CA ALA A 63 -7.31 5.40 -8.39
C ALA A 63 -6.33 5.54 -7.22
N THR A 64 -6.84 5.34 -6.00
CA THR A 64 -6.06 5.35 -4.76
C THR A 64 -5.11 4.16 -4.72
N TYR A 65 -5.58 2.97 -5.08
CA TYR A 65 -4.75 1.76 -5.16
C TYR A 65 -3.54 1.98 -6.08
N ARG A 66 -3.78 2.45 -7.31
CA ARG A 66 -2.72 2.69 -8.30
C ARG A 66 -1.69 3.70 -7.78
N THR A 67 -2.15 4.76 -7.12
CA THR A 67 -1.28 5.80 -6.57
C THR A 67 -0.38 5.25 -5.46
N LEU A 68 -0.96 4.53 -4.50
CA LEU A 68 -0.24 3.92 -3.38
C LEU A 68 0.70 2.80 -3.83
N HIS A 69 0.26 1.95 -4.74
CA HIS A 69 1.09 0.88 -5.30
C HIS A 69 2.33 1.43 -6.00
N LEU A 70 2.17 2.49 -6.81
CA LEU A 70 3.28 3.16 -7.47
C LEU A 70 4.24 3.82 -6.47
N ASP A 71 3.72 4.40 -5.39
CA ASP A 71 4.53 4.97 -4.32
C ASP A 71 5.38 3.91 -3.61
N LEU A 72 4.78 2.79 -3.21
CA LEU A 72 5.51 1.66 -2.63
C LEU A 72 6.62 1.16 -3.56
N CYS A 73 6.33 1.01 -4.85
CA CYS A 73 7.33 0.63 -5.85
C CYS A 73 8.52 1.62 -5.90
N LYS A 74 8.24 2.93 -5.84
CA LYS A 74 9.28 3.98 -5.82
C LYS A 74 10.11 3.95 -4.53
N LYS A 75 9.45 3.80 -3.38
CA LYS A 75 10.10 3.69 -2.05
C LYS A 75 11.00 2.46 -2.00
N HIS A 76 10.49 1.30 -2.40
CA HIS A 76 11.26 0.05 -2.43
C HIS A 76 12.48 0.14 -3.37
N ARG A 77 12.31 0.73 -4.56
CA ARG A 77 13.42 0.97 -5.49
C ARG A 77 14.49 1.88 -4.90
N THR A 78 14.08 2.90 -4.15
CA THR A 78 14.98 3.84 -3.48
C THR A 78 15.79 3.13 -2.39
N GLU A 79 15.15 2.30 -1.59
CA GLU A 79 15.80 1.49 -0.55
C GLU A 79 16.80 0.48 -1.13
N ILE A 80 16.43 -0.22 -2.21
CA ILE A 80 17.36 -1.12 -2.91
C ILE A 80 18.60 -0.36 -3.40
N ARG A 81 18.42 0.84 -3.97
CA ARG A 81 19.53 1.67 -4.46
C ARG A 81 20.44 2.17 -3.34
N LYS A 82 19.88 2.59 -2.21
CA LYS A 82 20.67 2.98 -1.02
C LYS A 82 21.50 1.81 -0.52
N ARG A 83 20.91 0.62 -0.38
CA ARG A 83 21.62 -0.58 0.06
C ARG A 83 22.77 -0.95 -0.88
N ARG A 84 22.59 -0.83 -2.20
CA ARG A 84 23.66 -1.11 -3.18
C ARG A 84 24.84 -0.14 -3.09
N ARG A 85 24.62 1.12 -2.69
CA ARG A 85 25.71 2.11 -2.53
C ARG A 85 26.56 1.93 -1.27
N ILE A 86 26.06 1.21 -0.26
CA ILE A 86 26.80 0.96 0.99
C ILE A 86 27.77 -0.23 0.82
N VAL A 87 27.59 -1.05 -0.22
CA VAL A 87 28.38 -2.25 -0.50
C VAL A 87 29.35 -2.03 -1.67
N SER A 88 29.74 -0.79 -1.97
CA SER A 88 30.68 -0.43 -3.04
C SER A 88 31.80 0.47 -2.53
#